data_AF-T1GS59-F1
#
_entry.id   AF-T1GS59-F1
#
_cell.length_a   1.000
_cell.length_b   1.000
_cell.length_c   1.000
_cell.angle_alpha   90.00
_cell.angle_beta   90.00
_cell.angle_gamma   90.00
#
_symmetry.space_group_name_H-M   'P 1'
#
loop_
_entity.id
_entity.type
_entity.pdbx_description
1 polymer ?
#
loop_
_entity_poly.entity_id
_entity_poly.type
_entity_poly.pdbx_seq_one_letter_code
_entity_poly.pdbx_strand_id
1 'polypeptide(L)'
;MIAGYVYDYLKVQNYNLKKSKTFLFLWIASIFGLLYVLILFYWSIDIPKPSLLVAVFGGFIPILWASFASIVLLGLAFKFGGRILTVFNNVMFLVLGRVSFAAYMVHMFFMRMAFAFVKKEIHVNTFQMISTYVGIVSLSYLAALVLSLLIELPISSLMKNIIIEKEN
;
A
#
# COMPACT_ATOMS: atom_id res chain seq x y z
N MET A 1 9.12 -7.11 4.43
CA MET A 1 9.99 -8.29 4.58
C MET A 1 10.03 -8.81 6.01
N ILE A 2 10.45 -8.01 7.00
CA ILE A 2 10.51 -8.42 8.41
C ILE A 2 9.17 -8.97 8.92
N ALA A 3 8.06 -8.25 8.67
CA ALA A 3 6.72 -8.72 9.04
C ALA A 3 6.34 -10.07 8.38
N GLY A 4 6.79 -10.32 7.15
CA GLY A 4 6.56 -11.61 6.48
C GLY A 4 7.31 -12.76 7.14
N TYR A 5 8.58 -12.53 7.52
CA TYR A 5 9.37 -13.52 8.25
C TYR A 5 8.79 -13.80 9.64
N VAL A 6 8.35 -12.76 10.35
CA VAL A 6 7.67 -12.88 11.65
C VAL A 6 6.37 -13.67 11.51
N TYR A 7 5.60 -13.45 10.44
CA TYR A 7 4.39 -14.22 10.17
C TYR A 7 4.70 -15.71 9.98
N ASP A 8 5.70 -16.04 9.17
CA ASP A 8 6.06 -17.44 8.89
C ASP A 8 6.55 -18.16 10.15
N TYR A 9 7.41 -17.49 10.94
CA TYR A 9 7.88 -17.99 12.23
C TYR A 9 6.73 -18.26 13.21
N LEU A 10 5.79 -17.33 13.33
CA LEU A 10 4.63 -17.47 14.23
C LEU A 10 3.63 -18.53 13.75
N LYS A 11 3.51 -18.74 12.44
CA LYS A 11 2.68 -19.79 11.84
C LYS A 11 3.26 -21.18 12.12
N VAL A 12 4.57 -21.37 11.98
CA VAL A 12 5.27 -22.63 12.28
C VAL A 12 5.10 -23.04 13.75
N GLN A 13 5.06 -22.06 14.66
CA GLN A 13 4.91 -22.29 16.10
C GLN A 13 3.46 -22.56 16.56
N ASN A 14 2.47 -22.58 15.66
CA ASN A 14 1.03 -22.73 15.98
C ASN A 14 0.56 -21.80 17.11
N TYR A 15 1.20 -20.65 17.28
CA TYR A 15 0.93 -19.78 18.42
C TYR A 15 -0.43 -19.10 18.25
N ASN A 16 -1.34 -19.36 19.19
CA ASN A 16 -2.71 -18.89 19.09
C ASN A 16 -2.81 -17.42 19.53
N LEU A 17 -2.34 -16.51 18.66
CA LEU A 17 -2.26 -15.06 18.90
C LEU A 17 -3.62 -14.45 19.31
N LYS A 18 -4.73 -15.07 18.90
CA LYS A 18 -6.11 -14.71 19.30
C LYS A 18 -6.34 -14.69 20.82
N LYS A 19 -5.55 -15.44 21.59
CA LYS A 19 -5.70 -15.53 23.05
C LYS A 19 -4.90 -14.45 23.78
N SER A 20 -3.91 -13.82 23.12
CA SER A 20 -3.03 -12.86 23.76
C SER A 20 -3.63 -11.45 23.76
N LYS A 21 -3.95 -10.93 24.96
CA LYS A 21 -4.42 -9.56 25.15
C LYS A 21 -3.36 -8.53 24.78
N THR A 22 -2.06 -8.86 24.88
CA THR A 22 -0.97 -7.94 24.54
C THR A 22 -0.90 -7.69 23.04
N PHE A 23 -1.14 -8.72 22.22
CA PHE A 23 -1.19 -8.57 20.77
C PHE A 23 -2.42 -7.76 20.32
N LEU A 24 -3.58 -7.97 20.97
CA LEU A 24 -4.78 -7.15 20.74
C LEU A 24 -4.50 -5.66 21.00
N PHE A 25 -3.86 -5.36 22.13
CA PHE A 25 -3.48 -4.00 22.50
C PHE A 25 -2.50 -3.40 21.49
N LEU A 26 -1.45 -4.13 21.11
CA LEU A 26 -0.48 -3.69 20.09
C LEU A 26 -1.16 -3.41 18.74
N TRP A 27 -2.10 -4.26 18.32
CA TRP A 27 -2.79 -4.09 17.04
C TRP A 27 -3.69 -2.85 17.04
N ILE A 28 -4.46 -2.62 18.12
CA ILE A 28 -5.30 -1.43 18.26
C ILE A 28 -4.44 -0.17 18.38
N ALA A 29 -3.40 -0.21 19.22
CA ALA A 29 -2.44 0.88 19.36
C ALA A 29 -1.79 1.26 18.02
N SER A 30 -1.52 0.27 17.17
CA SER A 30 -0.97 0.50 15.84
C SER A 30 -1.92 1.24 14.90
N ILE A 31 -3.25 1.02 15.01
CA ILE A 31 -4.25 1.76 14.23
C ILE A 31 -4.28 3.23 14.67
N PHE A 32 -4.30 3.49 15.97
CA PHE A 32 -4.19 4.85 16.50
C PHE A 32 -2.84 5.49 16.16
N GLY A 33 -1.76 4.71 16.16
CA GLY A 33 -0.43 5.15 15.75
C GLY A 33 -0.38 5.64 14.31
N LEU A 34 -1.05 4.94 13.37
CA LEU A 34 -1.19 5.42 11.99
C LEU A 34 -1.92 6.77 11.92
N LEU A 35 -3.05 6.92 12.63
CA LEU A 35 -3.77 8.20 12.68
C LEU A 35 -2.91 9.32 13.24
N TYR A 36 -2.13 9.04 14.29
CA TYR A 36 -1.21 9.99 14.89
C TYR A 36 -0.10 10.43 13.91
N VAL A 37 0.46 9.50 13.14
CA VAL A 37 1.47 9.83 12.12
C VAL A 37 0.90 10.74 11.03
N LEU A 38 -0.39 10.61 10.64
CA LEU A 38 -1.03 11.55 9.71
C LEU A 38 -1.14 12.96 10.28
N ILE A 39 -1.47 13.08 11.57
CA ILE A 39 -1.57 14.37 12.26
C ILE A 39 -0.17 15.02 12.32
N LEU A 40 0.86 14.23 12.66
CA LEU A 40 2.25 14.71 12.64
C LEU A 40 2.69 15.18 11.26
N PHE A 41 2.32 14.44 10.21
CA PHE A 41 2.61 14.85 8.84
C PHE A 41 1.95 16.17 8.48
N TYR A 42 0.66 16.35 8.81
CA TYR A 42 -0.04 17.61 8.59
C TYR A 42 0.66 18.78 9.31
N TRP A 43 1.01 18.60 10.58
CA TRP A 43 1.69 19.63 11.36
C TRP A 43 3.08 20.00 10.80
N SER A 44 3.78 19.04 10.20
CA SER A 44 5.10 19.27 9.60
C SER A 44 5.08 20.13 8.32
N ILE A 45 3.91 20.37 7.73
CA ILE A 45 3.76 21.17 6.50
C ILE A 45 3.97 22.68 6.79
N ASP A 46 3.54 23.15 7.96
CA ASP A 46 3.53 24.57 8.33
C ASP A 46 4.88 25.09 8.86
N ILE A 47 5.88 24.21 9.01
CA ILE A 47 7.18 24.58 9.56
C ILE A 47 8.02 25.30 8.49
N PRO A 48 8.55 26.51 8.77
CA PRO A 48 9.39 27.22 7.82
C PRO A 48 10.64 26.41 7.46
N LYS A 49 10.89 26.25 6.16
CA LYS A 49 12.08 25.59 5.59
C LYS A 49 13.22 26.63 5.51
N PRO A 50 14.50 26.29 5.79
CA PRO A 50 15.06 24.99 6.15
C PRO A 50 15.30 24.88 7.67
N SER A 51 14.59 23.96 8.33
CA SER A 51 14.89 23.60 9.71
C SER A 51 15.44 22.17 9.79
N LEU A 52 16.42 21.96 10.66
CA LEU A 52 16.96 20.63 10.99
C LEU A 52 15.83 19.66 11.39
N LEU A 53 14.80 20.23 12.01
CA LEU A 53 13.59 19.55 12.47
C LEU A 53 12.81 18.92 11.30
N VAL A 54 12.60 19.65 10.19
CA VAL A 54 11.91 19.10 9.00
C VAL A 54 12.69 17.95 8.35
N ALA A 55 14.03 18.01 8.34
CA ALA A 55 14.85 16.93 7.81
C ALA A 55 14.74 15.65 8.66
N VAL A 56 14.75 15.79 9.99
CA VAL A 56 14.55 14.68 10.93
C VAL A 56 13.13 14.11 10.74
N PHE A 57 12.08 14.93 10.81
CA PHE A 57 10.71 14.46 10.63
C PHE A 57 10.47 13.80 9.26
N GLY A 58 11.06 14.33 8.19
CA GLY A 58 10.96 13.76 6.85
C GLY A 58 11.52 12.35 6.73
N GLY A 59 12.55 12.01 7.49
CA GLY A 59 13.11 10.65 7.55
C GLY A 59 12.32 9.72 8.48
N PHE A 60 11.89 10.22 9.64
CA PHE A 60 11.24 9.39 10.66
C PHE A 60 9.78 9.06 10.36
N ILE A 61 9.02 9.97 9.76
CA ILE A 61 7.59 9.77 9.47
C ILE A 61 7.35 8.54 8.58
N PRO A 62 8.04 8.34 7.44
CA PRO A 62 7.87 7.15 6.61
C PRO A 62 8.22 5.84 7.35
N ILE A 63 9.22 5.87 8.23
CA ILE A 63 9.66 4.70 9.01
C ILE A 63 8.57 4.31 10.03
N LEU A 64 8.04 5.28 10.76
CA LEU A 64 6.93 5.07 11.70
C LEU A 64 5.66 4.61 10.97
N TRP A 65 5.35 5.20 9.83
CA TRP A 65 4.23 4.77 9.00
C TRP A 65 4.36 3.30 8.60
N ALA A 66 5.52 2.90 8.08
CA ALA A 66 5.79 1.53 7.66
C ALA A 66 5.74 0.54 8.83
N SER A 67 6.25 0.90 10.01
CA SER A 67 6.26 0.02 11.18
C SER A 67 4.84 -0.25 11.68
N PHE A 68 4.01 0.78 11.88
CA PHE A 68 2.62 0.61 12.29
C PHE A 68 1.80 -0.11 11.21
N ALA A 69 1.96 0.24 9.94
CA ALA A 69 1.28 -0.45 8.85
C ALA A 69 1.60 -1.95 8.84
N SER A 70 2.85 -2.33 9.13
CA SER A 70 3.26 -3.74 9.16
C SER A 70 2.61 -4.54 10.28
N ILE A 71 2.42 -3.95 11.47
CA ILE A 71 1.74 -4.58 12.61
C ILE A 71 0.25 -4.76 12.31
N VAL A 72 -0.37 -3.76 11.68
CA VAL A 72 -1.78 -3.85 11.25
C VAL A 72 -1.97 -4.99 10.25
N LEU A 73 -1.11 -5.07 9.22
CA LEU A 73 -1.12 -6.14 8.23
C LEU A 73 -0.92 -7.52 8.84
N LEU A 74 -0.01 -7.65 9.82
CA LEU A 74 0.19 -8.88 10.58
C LEU A 74 -1.09 -9.33 11.29
N GLY A 75 -1.78 -8.43 11.99
CA GLY A 75 -3.04 -8.78 12.66
C GLY A 75 -4.16 -9.16 11.67
N LEU A 76 -4.19 -8.56 10.48
CA LEU A 76 -5.09 -8.99 9.40
C LEU A 76 -4.75 -10.40 8.90
N ALA A 77 -3.46 -10.72 8.71
CA ALA A 77 -3.01 -12.04 8.26
C ALA A 77 -3.36 -13.16 9.26
N PHE A 78 -3.34 -12.88 10.56
CA PHE A 78 -3.78 -13.82 11.61
C PHE A 78 -5.30 -13.84 11.85
N LYS A 79 -6.09 -13.18 10.98
CA LYS A 79 -7.55 -13.12 11.03
C LYS A 79 -8.08 -12.54 12.35
N PHE A 80 -7.38 -11.58 12.93
CA PHE A 80 -7.73 -10.95 14.20
C PHE A 80 -8.90 -9.97 14.08
N GLY A 81 -9.11 -9.42 12.88
CA GLY A 81 -10.11 -8.37 12.61
C GLY A 81 -11.57 -8.83 12.52
N GLY A 82 -11.87 -10.13 12.58
CA GLY A 82 -13.25 -10.66 12.56
C GLY A 82 -14.15 -10.02 11.49
N ARG A 83 -14.98 -9.05 11.89
CA ARG A 83 -15.86 -8.25 11.02
C ARG A 83 -15.11 -7.46 9.94
N ILE A 84 -13.98 -6.86 10.30
CA ILE A 84 -13.13 -6.11 9.36
C ILE A 84 -12.61 -7.05 8.28
N LEU A 85 -12.19 -8.26 8.67
CA LEU A 85 -11.71 -9.26 7.73
C LEU A 85 -12.81 -9.70 6.75
N THR A 86 -14.07 -9.82 7.20
CA THR A 86 -15.19 -10.14 6.30
C THR A 86 -15.36 -9.07 5.22
N VAL A 87 -15.20 -7.79 5.57
CA VAL A 87 -15.25 -6.71 4.58
C VAL A 87 -14.10 -6.83 3.58
N PHE A 88 -12.87 -7.02 4.06
CA PHE A 88 -11.67 -7.15 3.22
C PHE A 88 -11.64 -8.43 2.37
N ASN A 89 -12.34 -9.49 2.79
CA ASN A 89 -12.40 -10.76 2.05
C ASN A 89 -13.48 -10.78 0.96
N ASN A 90 -14.19 -9.65 0.75
CA ASN A 90 -15.14 -9.55 -0.35
C ASN A 90 -14.43 -9.54 -1.70
N VAL A 91 -15.07 -10.15 -2.71
CA VAL A 91 -14.57 -10.25 -4.09
C VAL A 91 -14.18 -8.89 -4.68
N MET A 92 -14.89 -7.82 -4.30
CA MET A 92 -14.59 -6.46 -4.72
C MET A 92 -13.18 -6.01 -4.31
N PHE A 93 -12.75 -6.29 -3.08
CA PHE A 93 -11.40 -5.94 -2.61
C PHE A 93 -10.33 -6.82 -3.25
N LEU A 94 -10.68 -8.06 -3.62
CA LEU A 94 -9.77 -8.94 -4.33
C LEU A 94 -9.50 -8.43 -5.76
N VAL A 95 -10.54 -8.00 -6.47
CA VAL A 95 -10.39 -7.36 -7.80
C VAL A 95 -9.66 -6.03 -7.68
N LEU A 96 -10.05 -5.20 -6.70
CA LEU A 96 -9.42 -3.90 -6.47
C LEU A 96 -7.94 -4.04 -6.11
N GLY A 97 -7.57 -5.08 -5.37
CA GLY A 97 -6.17 -5.40 -5.04
C GLY A 97 -5.33 -5.70 -6.28
N ARG A 98 -5.87 -6.48 -7.24
CA ARG A 98 -5.19 -6.79 -8.51
C ARG A 98 -5.01 -5.54 -9.37
N VAL A 99 -6.07 -4.75 -9.54
CA VAL A 99 -6.00 -3.50 -10.30
C VAL A 99 -5.04 -2.50 -9.66
N SER A 100 -5.06 -2.38 -8.32
CA SER A 100 -4.13 -1.51 -7.58
C SER A 100 -2.68 -1.94 -7.77
N PHE A 101 -2.41 -3.25 -7.81
CA PHE A 101 -1.08 -3.77 -8.07
C PHE A 101 -0.61 -3.46 -9.50
N ALA A 102 -1.46 -3.68 -10.50
CA ALA A 102 -1.17 -3.29 -11.87
C ALA A 102 -0.93 -1.78 -11.99
N ALA A 103 -1.73 -0.95 -11.30
CA ALA A 103 -1.56 0.50 -11.28
C ALA A 103 -0.23 0.91 -10.66
N TYR A 104 0.17 0.27 -9.56
CA TYR A 104 1.46 0.53 -8.93
C TYR A 104 2.64 0.29 -9.88
N MET A 105 2.60 -0.79 -10.66
CA MET A 105 3.66 -1.12 -11.62
C MET A 105 3.79 -0.07 -12.73
N VAL A 106 2.66 0.39 -13.29
CA VAL A 106 2.66 1.35 -14.40
C VAL A 106 2.83 2.80 -13.91
N HIS A 107 2.48 3.08 -12.66
CA HIS A 107 2.56 4.42 -12.08
C HIS A 107 3.97 5.01 -12.18
N MET A 108 5.02 4.23 -11.90
CA MET A 108 6.41 4.69 -12.04
C MET A 108 6.76 5.09 -13.48
N PHE A 109 6.20 4.40 -14.47
CA PHE A 109 6.41 4.72 -15.88
C PHE A 109 5.75 6.07 -16.23
N PHE A 110 4.50 6.29 -15.83
CA PHE A 110 3.82 7.57 -16.05
C PHE A 110 4.48 8.73 -15.29
N MET A 111 4.95 8.51 -14.06
CA MET A 111 5.72 9.51 -13.33
C MET A 111 6.98 9.93 -14.11
N ARG A 112 7.79 8.96 -14.57
CA ARG A 112 8.99 9.25 -15.37
C ARG A 112 8.67 9.99 -16.66
N MET A 113 7.62 9.56 -17.35
CA MET A 113 7.14 10.19 -18.56
C MET A 113 6.71 11.64 -18.31
N ALA A 114 5.94 11.88 -17.24
CA ALA A 114 5.52 13.22 -16.86
C ALA A 114 6.72 14.15 -16.61
N PHE A 115 7.74 13.69 -15.88
CA PHE A 115 8.96 14.48 -15.66
C PHE A 115 9.77 14.73 -16.94
N ALA A 116 9.81 13.78 -17.88
CA ALA A 116 10.50 13.95 -19.16
C ALA A 116 9.86 15.03 -20.06
N PHE A 117 8.55 15.23 -19.95
CA PHE A 117 7.82 16.24 -20.73
C PHE A 117 7.88 17.64 -20.10
N VAL A 118 8.24 17.76 -18.82
CA VAL A 118 8.38 19.05 -18.14
C VAL A 118 9.70 19.70 -18.55
N LYS A 119 9.66 20.60 -19.54
CA LYS A 119 10.81 21.40 -19.99
C LYS A 119 10.94 22.77 -19.30
N LYS A 120 10.00 23.13 -18.43
CA LYS A 120 9.95 24.43 -17.73
C LYS A 120 10.31 24.28 -16.24
N GLU A 121 10.86 25.34 -15.66
CA GLU A 121 11.06 25.46 -14.22
C GLU A 121 9.74 25.19 -13.49
N ILE A 122 9.76 24.21 -12.58
CA ILE A 122 8.60 23.82 -11.79
C ILE A 122 8.36 24.94 -10.76
N HIS A 123 7.52 25.90 -11.08
CA HIS A 123 6.95 26.76 -10.06
C HIS A 123 6.03 25.90 -9.20
N VAL A 124 6.51 25.55 -8.01
CA VAL A 124 5.86 24.65 -7.05
C VAL A 124 4.63 25.35 -6.46
N ASN A 125 3.56 25.43 -7.24
CA ASN A 125 2.26 25.86 -6.77
C ASN A 125 1.47 24.63 -6.32
N THR A 126 0.85 24.69 -5.14
CA THR A 126 0.04 23.61 -4.57
C THR A 126 -1.03 23.13 -5.56
N PHE A 127 -1.64 24.05 -6.31
CA PHE A 127 -2.63 23.70 -7.33
C PHE A 127 -2.04 22.86 -8.48
N GLN A 128 -0.86 23.24 -8.97
CA GLN A 128 -0.18 22.51 -10.04
C GLN A 128 0.26 21.12 -9.57
N MET A 129 0.71 21.00 -8.31
CA MET A 129 1.05 19.72 -7.71
C MET A 129 -0.16 18.78 -7.62
N ILE A 130 -1.29 19.28 -7.11
CA ILE A 130 -2.53 18.49 -6.99
C ILE A 130 -3.03 18.07 -8.37
N SER A 131 -3.07 18.99 -9.34
CA SER A 131 -3.51 18.69 -10.71
C SER A 131 -2.63 17.61 -11.37
N THR A 132 -1.30 17.75 -11.26
CA THR A 132 -0.35 16.77 -11.80
C THR A 132 -0.50 15.41 -11.12
N TYR A 133 -0.66 15.39 -9.79
CA TYR A 133 -0.88 14.16 -9.04
C TYR A 133 -2.16 13.43 -9.49
N VAL A 134 -3.29 14.15 -9.55
CA VAL A 134 -4.58 13.57 -9.98
C VAL A 134 -4.50 13.07 -11.43
N GLY A 135 -3.83 13.81 -12.32
CA GLY A 135 -3.62 13.41 -13.70
C GLY A 135 -2.81 12.11 -13.82
N ILE A 136 -1.69 12.01 -13.12
CA ILE A 136 -0.84 10.80 -13.17
C ILE A 136 -1.57 9.61 -12.55
N VAL A 137 -2.25 9.78 -11.41
CA VAL A 137 -3.00 8.70 -10.75
C VAL A 137 -4.12 8.20 -11.65
N SER A 138 -4.94 9.09 -12.20
CA SER A 138 -6.05 8.69 -13.09
C SER A 138 -5.56 7.96 -14.34
N LEU A 139 -4.50 8.45 -15.00
CA LEU A 139 -3.87 7.76 -16.13
C LEU A 139 -3.31 6.39 -15.75
N SER A 140 -2.67 6.29 -14.58
CA SER A 140 -2.10 5.04 -14.09
C SER A 140 -3.19 3.98 -13.85
N TYR A 141 -4.33 4.37 -13.25
CA TYR A 141 -5.45 3.46 -13.02
C TYR A 141 -6.16 3.05 -14.33
N LEU A 142 -6.30 3.97 -15.29
CA LEU A 142 -6.86 3.63 -16.61
C LEU A 142 -5.97 2.62 -17.34
N ALA A 143 -4.66 2.86 -17.37
CA ALA A 143 -3.72 1.93 -18.00
C ALA A 143 -3.68 0.57 -17.27
N ALA A 144 -3.77 0.57 -15.94
CA ALA A 144 -3.84 -0.64 -15.13
C ALA A 144 -5.09 -1.47 -15.41
N LEU A 145 -6.25 -0.81 -15.60
CA LEU A 145 -7.47 -1.49 -15.98
C LEU A 145 -7.33 -2.15 -17.35
N VAL A 146 -6.75 -1.44 -18.32
CA VAL A 146 -6.48 -2.01 -19.66
C VAL A 146 -5.53 -3.20 -19.56
N LEU A 147 -4.43 -3.07 -18.80
CA LEU A 147 -3.45 -4.14 -18.60
C LEU A 147 -4.02 -5.36 -17.88
N SER A 148 -4.78 -5.16 -16.81
CA SER A 148 -5.40 -6.26 -16.07
C SER A 148 -6.46 -6.99 -16.91
N LEU A 149 -7.25 -6.27 -17.70
CA LEU A 149 -8.25 -6.90 -18.58
C LEU A 149 -7.64 -7.61 -19.79
N LEU A 150 -6.64 -7.02 -20.46
CA LEU A 150 -6.06 -7.55 -21.69
C LEU A 150 -4.92 -8.53 -21.48
N ILE A 151 -4.20 -8.47 -20.35
CA ILE A 151 -3.02 -9.30 -20.11
C ILE A 151 -3.30 -10.30 -18.98
N GLU A 152 -3.73 -9.83 -17.80
CA GLU A 152 -3.90 -10.74 -16.66
C GLU A 152 -5.02 -11.77 -16.86
N LEU A 153 -6.17 -11.37 -17.43
CA LEU A 153 -7.27 -12.31 -17.69
C LEU A 153 -6.93 -13.42 -18.70
N PRO A 154 -6.40 -13.14 -19.91
CA PRO A 154 -6.08 -14.20 -20.85
C PRO A 154 -4.94 -15.08 -20.36
N ILE A 155 -3.90 -14.52 -19.75
CA ILE A 155 -2.79 -15.32 -19.17
C ILE A 155 -3.31 -16.24 -18.07
N SER A 156 -4.19 -15.75 -17.19
CA SER A 156 -4.82 -16.57 -16.15
C SER A 156 -5.62 -17.74 -16.75
N SER A 157 -6.36 -17.49 -17.83
CA SER A 157 -7.11 -18.54 -18.53
C SER A 157 -6.20 -19.58 -19.21
N LEU A 158 -5.12 -19.13 -19.84
CA LEU A 158 -4.13 -19.99 -20.48
C LEU A 158 -3.39 -20.86 -19.45
N MET A 159 -2.95 -20.26 -18.34
CA MET A 159 -2.25 -20.97 -17.28
C MET A 159 -3.13 -22.06 -16.65
N LYS A 160 -4.42 -21.78 -16.46
CA LYS A 160 -5.37 -22.77 -15.95
C LYS A 160 -5.49 -23.96 -16.89
N ASN A 161 -5.58 -23.73 -18.19
CA ASN A 161 -5.68 -24.81 -19.19
C ASN A 161 -4.40 -25.67 -19.23
N ILE A 162 -3.22 -25.04 -19.21
CA ILE A 162 -1.93 -25.75 -19.23
C ILE A 162 -1.74 -26.61 -17.97
N ILE A 163 -2.14 -26.11 -16.80
CA ILE A 163 -2.02 -26.87 -15.54
C ILE A 163 -2.94 -28.10 -15.55
N ILE A 164 -4.19 -27.94 -16.03
CA ILE A 164 -5.14 -29.05 -16.14
C ILE A 164 -4.66 -30.11 -17.14
N GLU A 165 -4.00 -29.70 -18.22
CA GLU A 165 -3.42 -30.62 -19.20
C GLU A 165 -2.25 -31.44 -18.64
N LYS A 166 -1.55 -30.94 -17.60
CA LYS A 166 -0.40 -31.61 -16.98
C LYS A 166 -0.79 -32.63 -15.89
N GLU A 167 -2.04 -32.62 -15.44
CA GLU A 167 -2.59 -33.60 -14.47
C GLU A 167 -3.25 -34.81 -15.15
N ASN A 168 -3.44 -34.80 -16.47
CA ASN A 168 -3.91 -35.94 -17.29
C ASN A 168 -2.73 -36.64 -17.99
#